data_AF-A0A7L3NF16-F1
#
_entry.id   AF-A0A7L3NF16-F1
#
_cell.length_a   1.000
_cell.length_b   1.000
_cell.length_c   1.000
_cell.angle_alpha   90.00
_cell.angle_beta   90.00
_cell.angle_gamma   90.00
#
_symmetry.space_group_name_H-M   'P 1'
#
loop_
_entity.id
_entity.type
_entity.pdbx_description
1 polymer ?
#
loop_
_entity_poly.entity_id
_entity_poly.type
_entity_poly.pdbx_seq_one_letter_code
_entity_poly.pdbx_strand_id
1 'polypeptide(L)'
;ANIAQIAGKIHLEKGGGGSHNFCRHHREVLQLFCKEDLELLCVVCERSRAHRSHPVLPVEEAAQEYKEEIQSCLRALKEEREKYLEKQKTKGW
;
A
#
# COMPACT_ATOMS: atom_id res chain seq x y z
N ALA A 1 -4.06 7.76 -12.26
CA ALA A 1 -2.86 7.44 -11.47
C ALA A 1 -2.72 5.93 -11.44
N ASN A 2 -1.57 5.39 -11.89
CA ASN A 2 -1.37 3.94 -12.03
C ASN A 2 -0.87 3.38 -10.70
N ILE A 3 -1.36 2.21 -10.27
CA ILE A 3 -0.86 1.48 -9.09
C ILE A 3 0.67 1.27 -9.18
N ALA A 4 1.23 1.28 -10.38
CA ALA A 4 2.67 1.24 -10.64
C ALA A 4 3.46 2.46 -10.12
N GLN A 5 2.84 3.63 -9.87
CA GLN A 5 3.55 4.81 -9.33
C GLN A 5 3.77 4.76 -7.81
N ILE A 6 3.02 3.93 -7.08
CA ILE A 6 3.23 3.73 -5.64
C ILE A 6 4.53 2.93 -5.38
N ALA A 7 5.02 2.20 -6.38
CA ALA A 7 6.28 1.45 -6.31
C ALA A 7 7.55 2.33 -6.38
N GLY A 8 7.43 3.66 -6.52
CA GLY A 8 8.56 4.56 -6.73
C GLY A 8 9.33 5.02 -5.48
N LYS A 9 8.90 4.66 -4.27
CA LYS A 9 9.63 4.97 -3.02
C LYS A 9 9.84 3.78 -2.08
N ILE A 10 9.53 2.56 -2.51
CA ILE A 10 9.88 1.36 -1.75
C ILE A 10 11.22 0.87 -2.28
N HIS A 11 12.31 1.38 -1.68
CA HIS A 11 13.63 0.79 -1.82
C HIS A 11 13.61 -0.57 -1.12
N LEU A 12 13.05 -1.57 -1.81
CA LEU A 12 13.04 -2.96 -1.37
C LEU A 12 14.36 -3.60 -1.81
N GLU A 13 15.43 -3.29 -1.08
CA GLU A 13 16.64 -4.09 -1.16
C GLU A 13 16.33 -5.47 -0.55
N LYS A 14 16.56 -6.49 -1.36
CA LYS A 14 16.47 -7.91 -1.00
C LYS A 14 17.33 -8.19 0.23
N GLY A 15 16.76 -8.96 1.16
CA GLY A 15 17.49 -9.91 2.01
C GLY A 15 18.52 -9.31 2.96
N GLY A 16 18.10 -9.08 4.21
CA GLY A 16 18.99 -8.97 5.38
C GLY A 16 19.83 -7.69 5.46
N GLY A 17 19.37 -6.69 6.23
CA GLY A 17 20.21 -5.55 6.59
C GLY A 17 19.42 -4.30 6.96
N GLY A 18 19.19 -4.08 8.26
CA GLY A 18 18.45 -2.94 8.80
C GLY A 18 19.13 -1.58 8.57
N SER A 19 18.84 -0.92 7.45
CA SER A 19 19.33 0.43 7.16
C SER A 19 18.28 1.43 6.66
N HIS A 20 17.04 0.98 6.39
CA HIS A 20 15.89 1.86 6.05
C HIS A 20 14.72 1.81 7.04
N ASN A 21 14.89 1.12 8.17
CA ASN A 21 13.83 0.92 9.15
C ASN A 21 13.73 2.05 10.18
N PHE A 22 14.48 3.15 10.04
CA PHE A 22 14.55 4.20 11.07
C PHE A 22 14.13 5.56 10.52
N CYS A 23 13.36 6.28 11.32
CA CYS A 23 12.97 7.65 11.05
C CYS A 23 14.22 8.54 11.05
N ARG A 24 14.39 9.35 10.00
CA ARG A 24 15.55 10.24 9.85
C ARG A 24 15.63 11.31 10.95
N HIS A 25 14.48 11.73 11.49
CA HIS A 25 14.40 12.79 12.49
C HIS A 25 14.54 12.25 13.92
N HIS A 26 13.90 11.14 14.21
CA HIS A 26 13.80 10.62 15.58
C HIS A 26 14.73 9.44 15.86
N ARG A 27 15.31 8.83 14.81
CA ARG A 27 16.12 7.60 14.90
C ARG A 27 15.38 6.40 15.51
N GLU A 28 14.05 6.47 15.50
CA GLU A 28 13.13 5.42 15.96
C GLU A 28 12.69 4.53 14.81
N VAL A 29 12.28 3.30 15.12
CA VAL A 29 11.84 2.34 14.10
C VAL A 29 10.55 2.82 13.41
N LEU A 30 10.52 2.71 12.09
CA LEU A 30 9.35 2.92 11.24
C LEU A 30 8.52 1.64 11.21
N GLN A 31 7.53 1.56 12.10
CA GLN A 31 6.66 0.38 12.28
C GLN A 31 5.17 0.72 12.18
N LEU A 32 4.85 1.99 11.91
CA LEU A 32 3.49 2.49 11.77
C LEU A 32 3.25 2.98 10.34
N PHE A 33 2.01 2.99 9.91
CA PHE A 33 1.58 3.43 8.59
C PHE A 33 0.40 4.39 8.73
N CYS A 34 0.54 5.60 8.18
CA CYS A 34 -0.53 6.57 8.09
C CYS A 34 -1.34 6.36 6.81
N LYS A 35 -2.63 6.06 6.93
CA LYS A 35 -3.49 5.76 5.77
C LYS A 35 -3.86 6.99 4.94
N GLU A 36 -3.83 8.18 5.54
CA GLU A 36 -4.17 9.43 4.85
C GLU A 36 -3.00 9.90 3.96
N ASP A 37 -1.81 10.01 4.53
CA ASP A 37 -0.60 10.42 3.79
C ASP A 37 0.08 9.28 3.01
N LEU A 38 -0.26 8.03 3.30
CA LEU A 38 0.39 6.82 2.77
C LEU A 38 1.89 6.75 3.07
N GLU A 39 2.25 7.06 4.32
CA GLU A 39 3.65 7.13 4.77
C GLU A 39 3.94 6.23 5.98
N LEU A 40 5.19 5.76 6.07
CA LEU A 40 5.69 5.03 7.23
C LEU A 40 6.11 6.01 8.33
N LEU A 41 5.63 5.77 9.54
CA LEU A 41 5.86 6.59 10.71
C LEU A 41 6.60 5.82 11.80
N CYS A 42 7.36 6.55 12.60
CA CYS A 42 7.79 6.09 13.92
C CYS A 42 6.80 6.58 15.00
N VAL A 43 6.94 6.05 16.20
CA VAL A 43 6.06 6.37 17.36
C VAL A 43 6.05 7.87 17.74
N VAL A 44 7.10 8.61 17.39
CA VAL A 44 7.16 10.06 17.63
C VAL A 44 6.42 10.82 16.51
N CYS A 45 6.57 10.40 15.25
CA CYS A 45 5.86 11.02 14.13
C CYS A 45 4.34 10.85 14.24
N GLU A 46 3.88 9.67 14.67
CA GLU A 46 2.45 9.40 14.92
C GLU A 46 1.83 10.45 15.86
N ARG A 47 2.53 10.81 16.93
CA ARG A 47 2.05 11.78 17.94
C ARG A 47 2.25 13.23 17.53
N SER A 48 2.95 13.48 16.43
CA SER A 48 3.20 14.83 15.93
C SER A 48 1.90 15.50 15.50
N ARG A 49 1.86 16.83 15.51
CA ARG A 49 0.68 17.57 15.03
C ARG A 49 0.31 17.24 13.58
N ALA A 50 1.27 16.76 12.78
CA ALA A 50 1.04 16.40 11.38
C ALA A 50 0.18 15.14 11.23
N HIS A 51 0.33 14.14 12.10
CA HIS A 51 -0.38 12.85 11.98
C HIS A 51 -1.34 12.55 13.13
N ARG A 52 -1.44 13.44 14.13
CA ARG A 52 -2.25 13.22 15.35
C ARG A 52 -3.72 12.89 15.09
N SER A 53 -4.30 13.39 14.00
CA SER A 53 -5.69 13.12 13.61
C SER A 53 -5.83 12.07 12.52
N HIS A 54 -4.74 11.59 11.93
CA HIS A 54 -4.80 10.65 10.82
C HIS A 54 -4.99 9.22 11.36
N PRO A 55 -5.71 8.36 10.62
CA PRO A 55 -5.76 6.94 10.91
C PRO A 55 -4.37 6.30 10.70
N VAL A 56 -3.79 5.80 11.79
CA VAL A 56 -2.48 5.14 11.80
C VAL A 56 -2.65 3.70 12.30
N LEU A 57 -1.99 2.76 11.62
CA LEU A 57 -1.99 1.34 11.96
C LEU A 57 -0.55 0.80 11.99
N PRO A 58 -0.29 -0.34 12.66
CA PRO A 58 0.92 -1.10 12.44
C PRO A 58 1.10 -1.48 10.97
N VAL A 59 2.34 -1.56 10.50
CA VAL A 59 2.66 -1.87 9.09
C VAL A 59 2.10 -3.22 8.67
N GLU A 60 2.14 -4.22 9.54
CA GLU A 60 1.64 -5.56 9.27
C GLU A 60 0.12 -5.57 9.04
N GLU A 61 -0.62 -4.78 9.83
CA GLU A 61 -2.08 -4.65 9.70
C GLU A 61 -2.44 -3.93 8.40
N ALA A 62 -1.79 -2.79 8.13
CA ALA A 62 -1.99 -2.06 6.88
C ALA A 62 -1.66 -2.93 5.65
N ALA A 63 -0.56 -3.68 5.70
CA ALA A 63 -0.15 -4.58 4.63
C ALA A 63 -1.20 -5.66 4.36
N GLN A 64 -1.81 -6.22 5.41
CA GLN A 64 -2.87 -7.21 5.27
C GLN A 64 -4.14 -6.60 4.68
N GLU A 65 -4.57 -5.44 5.18
CA GLU A 65 -5.76 -4.73 4.68
C GLU A 65 -5.64 -4.40 3.19
N TYR A 66 -4.55 -3.75 2.77
CA TYR A 66 -4.35 -3.40 1.36
C TYR A 66 -4.17 -4.63 0.46
N LYS A 67 -3.57 -5.71 0.98
CA LYS A 67 -3.48 -6.97 0.22
C LYS A 67 -4.86 -7.52 -0.09
N GLU A 68 -5.78 -7.50 0.88
CA GLU A 68 -7.15 -7.97 0.69
C GLU A 68 -7.92 -7.08 -0.30
N GLU A 69 -7.80 -5.76 -0.17
CA GLU A 69 -8.40 -4.80 -1.10
C GLU A 69 -7.91 -5.02 -2.53
N ILE A 70 -6.58 -5.11 -2.72
CA ILE A 70 -5.96 -5.35 -4.02
C ILE A 70 -6.45 -6.68 -4.61
N GLN A 71 -6.49 -7.75 -3.80
CA GLN A 71 -7.00 -9.04 -4.26
C GLN A 71 -8.47 -8.97 -4.68
N SER A 72 -9.29 -8.21 -3.97
CA SER A 72 -10.69 -7.97 -4.31
C SER A 72 -10.83 -7.24 -5.64
N CYS A 73 -10.12 -6.12 -5.81
CA CYS A 73 -10.09 -5.36 -7.06
C CYS A 73 -9.61 -6.23 -8.24
N LEU A 74 -8.56 -7.04 -8.04
CA LEU A 74 -8.04 -7.93 -9.06
C LEU A 74 -9.04 -9.00 -9.49
N ARG A 75 -9.85 -9.54 -8.56
CA ARG A 75 -10.93 -10.49 -8.91
C ARG A 75 -11.99 -9.80 -9.75
N ALA A 76 -12.48 -8.64 -9.31
CA ALA A 76 -13.49 -7.87 -10.03
C ALA A 76 -13.04 -7.54 -11.47
N LEU A 77 -11.81 -7.07 -11.64
CA LEU A 77 -11.26 -6.74 -12.96
C LEU A 77 -11.14 -7.96 -13.88
N LYS A 78 -10.81 -9.15 -13.33
CA LYS A 78 -10.75 -10.40 -14.12
C LYS A 78 -12.14 -10.79 -14.62
N GLU A 79 -13.15 -10.71 -13.78
CA GLU A 79 -14.54 -10.99 -14.15
C GLU A 79 -15.07 -10.02 -15.20
N GLU A 80 -14.80 -8.72 -15.06
CA GLU A 80 -15.18 -7.71 -16.05
C GLU A 80 -14.53 -7.97 -17.40
N ARG A 81 -13.24 -8.29 -17.41
CA ARG A 81 -12.51 -8.67 -18.62
C ARG A 81 -13.13 -9.90 -19.27
N GLU A 82 -13.46 -10.93 -18.51
CA GLU A 82 -14.08 -12.16 -19.05
C GLU A 82 -15.45 -11.88 -19.67
N LYS A 83 -16.30 -11.10 -18.98
CA LYS A 83 -17.58 -10.64 -19.51
C LYS A 83 -17.42 -9.83 -20.80
N TYR A 84 -16.41 -8.97 -20.87
CA TYR A 84 -16.10 -8.20 -22.08
C TYR A 84 -15.70 -9.11 -23.24
N LEU A 85 -14.78 -10.06 -23.01
CA LEU A 85 -14.31 -10.99 -24.03
C LEU A 85 -15.45 -11.87 -24.56
N GLU A 86 -16.35 -12.33 -23.70
CA GLU A 86 -17.50 -13.13 -24.12
C GLU A 86 -18.46 -12.34 -25.02
N LYS A 87 -18.73 -11.07 -24.69
CA LYS A 87 -19.50 -10.16 -25.55
C LYS A 87 -18.85 -9.88 -26.90
N GLN A 88 -17.53 -9.97 -27.01
CA GLN A 88 -16.83 -9.77 -28.28
C GLN A 88 -16.96 -11.00 -29.19
N LYS A 89 -16.95 -12.21 -28.62
CA LYS A 89 -17.16 -13.44 -29.40
C LYS A 89 -18.56 -13.51 -30.02
N THR A 90 -19.59 -13.06 -29.31
CA THR A 90 -20.98 -13.11 -29.78
C THR A 90 -21.33 -12.07 -30.86
N LYS A 91 -20.47 -11.07 -31.08
CA LYS A 91 -20.62 -10.06 -32.16
C LYS A 91 -19.96 -10.45 -33.48
N GLY A 92 -19.23 -11.56 -33.51
CA GLY A 92 -18.46 -12.02 -34.67
C GLY A 92 -19.17 -13.04 -35.58
N TRP A 93 -20.47 -13.27 -35.41
CA TRP A 93 -21.28 -14.15 -36.26
C TRP A 93 -22.42 -13.38 -36.94
#